data_AF-A0A8C9VJ21-F1
#
_entry.id   AF-A0A8C9VJ21-F1
#
_cell.length_a   1.000
_cell.length_b   1.000
_cell.length_c   1.000
_cell.angle_alpha   90.00
_cell.angle_beta   90.00
_cell.angle_gamma   90.00
#
_symmetry.space_group_name_H-M   'P 1'
#
loop_
_entity.id
_entity.type
_entity.pdbx_description
1 polymer ?
#
loop_
_entity_poly.entity_id
_entity_poly.type
_entity_poly.pdbx_seq_one_letter_code
_entity_poly.pdbx_strand_id
1 'polypeptide(L)'
;MVQENTCLRRLSIGFSAILGLLGAILVSLGALVHAHEKEVEQINEQLDAEFKSMKTLNSAPDEIQENFRKIQTGFECCGYFGYQDWVDEIPESCKCPSLDLAKSICQTVKTKKKTYSYGFQEKYVEVQVYKEPCGPAISQYMASGVNAVFGFASTFLVVMIVSALLSIGLYLSIGQQDNTTAVSSEDPRLSLKFCNNDIITA
;
A
#
# COMPACT_ATOMS: atom_id res chain seq x y z
N MET A 1 -38.36 -5.30 -14.93
CA MET A 1 -38.33 -3.86 -14.64
C MET A 1 -37.68 -3.71 -13.27
N VAL A 2 -36.59 -2.94 -13.16
CA VAL A 2 -35.93 -2.68 -11.87
C VAL A 2 -36.82 -1.71 -11.10
N GLN A 3 -37.32 -2.11 -9.94
CA GLN A 3 -38.15 -1.24 -9.09
C GLN A 3 -37.24 -0.19 -8.42
N GLU A 4 -37.51 1.08 -8.69
CA GLU A 4 -36.65 2.19 -8.28
C GLU A 4 -36.96 2.64 -6.84
N ASN A 5 -36.17 2.16 -5.87
CA ASN A 5 -36.29 2.60 -4.49
C ASN A 5 -35.59 3.95 -4.30
N THR A 6 -36.39 5.03 -4.23
CA THR A 6 -35.88 6.41 -4.04
C THR A 6 -35.05 6.58 -2.77
N CYS A 7 -35.33 5.79 -1.72
CA CYS A 7 -34.55 5.77 -0.47
C CYS A 7 -33.16 5.16 -0.68
N LEU A 8 -33.08 4.01 -1.37
CA LEU A 8 -31.81 3.35 -1.70
C LEU A 8 -30.93 4.25 -2.59
N ARG A 9 -31.56 5.02 -3.49
CA ARG A 9 -30.88 6.01 -4.33
C ARG A 9 -30.34 7.21 -3.55
N ARG A 10 -31.04 7.68 -2.51
CA ARG A 10 -30.54 8.77 -1.64
C ARG A 10 -29.38 8.30 -0.76
N LEU A 11 -29.45 7.06 -0.27
CA LEU A 11 -28.37 6.44 0.49
C LEU A 11 -27.11 6.27 -0.38
N SER A 12 -27.27 5.83 -1.63
CA SER A 12 -26.13 5.62 -2.53
C SER A 12 -25.43 6.93 -2.93
N ILE A 13 -26.19 8.01 -3.17
CA ILE A 13 -25.62 9.35 -3.44
C ILE A 13 -24.83 9.85 -2.22
N GLY A 14 -25.40 9.72 -1.02
CA GLY A 14 -24.73 10.15 0.22
C GLY A 14 -23.43 9.38 0.46
N PHE A 15 -23.46 8.06 0.33
CA PHE A 15 -22.29 7.21 0.48
C PHE A 15 -21.21 7.53 -0.58
N SER A 16 -21.61 7.68 -1.85
CA SER A 16 -20.69 8.03 -2.93
C SER A 16 -20.05 9.41 -2.73
N ALA A 17 -20.79 10.39 -2.19
CA ALA A 17 -20.25 11.71 -1.89
C ALA A 17 -19.20 11.64 -0.76
N ILE A 18 -19.48 10.90 0.31
CA ILE A 18 -18.54 10.71 1.42
C ILE A 18 -17.27 10.01 0.94
N LEU A 19 -17.39 8.91 0.19
CA LEU A 19 -16.24 8.20 -0.37
C LEU A 19 -15.46 9.04 -1.37
N GLY A 20 -16.15 9.84 -2.19
CA GLY A 20 -15.50 10.78 -3.11
C GLY A 20 -14.68 11.84 -2.38
N LEU A 21 -15.20 12.40 -1.29
CA LEU A 21 -14.47 13.36 -0.45
C LEU A 21 -13.24 12.72 0.20
N LEU A 22 -13.38 11.53 0.78
CA LEU A 22 -12.25 10.79 1.35
C LEU A 22 -11.20 10.46 0.29
N GLY A 23 -11.63 10.01 -0.89
CA GLY A 23 -10.75 9.74 -2.03
C GLY A 23 -10.00 10.99 -2.49
N ALA A 24 -10.67 12.14 -2.54
CA ALA A 24 -10.05 13.41 -2.90
C ALA A 24 -8.99 13.85 -1.88
N ILE A 25 -9.23 13.63 -0.57
CA ILE A 25 -8.24 13.90 0.49
C ILE A 25 -7.02 12.99 0.32
N LEU A 26 -7.22 11.69 0.06
CA LEU A 26 -6.11 10.75 -0.13
C LEU A 26 -5.27 11.11 -1.37
N VAL A 27 -5.91 11.50 -2.47
CA VAL A 27 -5.24 11.93 -3.69
C VAL A 27 -4.51 13.27 -3.49
N SER A 28 -5.09 14.24 -2.77
CA SER A 28 -4.40 15.50 -2.54
C SER A 28 -3.15 15.32 -1.68
N LEU A 29 -3.21 14.49 -0.64
CA LEU A 29 -2.04 14.11 0.17
C LEU A 29 -0.99 13.38 -0.66
N GLY A 30 -1.39 12.41 -1.50
CA GLY A 30 -0.47 11.71 -2.39
C GLY A 30 0.24 12.65 -3.37
N ALA A 31 -0.48 13.63 -3.93
CA ALA A 31 0.08 14.64 -4.82
C ALA A 31 1.07 15.58 -4.11
N LEU A 32 0.80 15.95 -2.85
CA LEU A 32 1.72 16.73 -2.01
C LEU A 32 3.05 16.00 -1.81
N VAL A 33 3.00 14.70 -1.49
CA VAL A 33 4.21 13.86 -1.33
C VAL A 33 5.05 13.83 -2.62
N HIS A 34 4.41 13.75 -3.79
CA HIS A 34 5.13 13.78 -5.08
C HIS A 34 5.69 15.17 -5.40
N ALA A 35 4.94 16.24 -5.11
CA ALA A 35 5.39 17.60 -5.35
C ALA A 35 6.57 17.99 -4.43
N HIS A 36 6.68 17.33 -3.29
CA HIS A 36 7.74 17.53 -2.31
C HIS A 36 8.71 16.35 -2.31
N GLU A 37 9.40 16.12 -3.44
CA GLU A 37 10.44 15.08 -3.57
C GLU A 37 11.48 15.16 -2.43
N LYS A 38 11.76 16.37 -1.92
CA LYS A 38 12.65 16.61 -0.78
C LYS A 38 12.14 16.06 0.55
N GLU A 39 10.82 16.02 0.77
CA GLU A 39 10.24 15.41 1.98
C GLU A 39 10.29 13.87 1.89
N VAL A 40 10.20 13.30 0.69
CA VAL A 40 10.40 11.86 0.48
C VAL A 40 11.85 11.46 0.76
N GLU A 41 12.82 12.31 0.39
CA GLU A 41 14.22 12.13 0.77
C GLU A 41 14.39 12.14 2.30
N GLN A 42 13.74 13.07 3.02
CA GLN A 42 13.75 13.10 4.50
C GLN A 42 13.17 11.83 5.13
N ILE A 43 12.12 11.25 4.53
CA ILE A 43 11.54 9.98 5.01
C ILE A 43 12.54 8.83 4.82
N ASN A 44 13.22 8.76 3.68
CA ASN A 44 14.27 7.76 3.45
C ASN A 44 15.45 7.98 4.41
N GLU A 45 15.88 9.22 4.66
CA GLU A 45 16.92 9.54 5.64
C GLU A 45 16.52 9.13 7.05
N GLN A 46 15.26 9.34 7.44
CA GLN A 46 14.74 8.91 8.72
C GLN A 46 14.71 7.38 8.81
N LEU A 47 14.29 6.68 7.75
CA LEU A 47 14.32 5.21 7.69
C LEU A 47 15.76 4.70 7.83
N ASP A 48 16.70 5.30 7.13
CA ASP A 48 18.13 5.00 7.25
C ASP A 48 18.64 5.24 8.68
N ALA A 49 18.22 6.34 9.32
CA ALA A 49 18.60 6.65 10.70
C ALA A 49 18.05 5.61 11.69
N GLU A 50 16.79 5.19 11.51
CA GLU A 50 16.17 4.12 12.31
C GLU A 50 16.93 2.80 12.13
N PHE A 51 17.19 2.39 10.88
CA PHE A 51 17.96 1.17 10.59
C PHE A 51 19.40 1.24 11.12
N LYS A 52 20.03 2.42 11.08
CA LYS A 52 21.37 2.64 11.63
C LYS A 52 21.39 2.62 13.16
N SER A 53 20.28 3.00 13.79
CA SER A 53 20.12 2.93 15.24
C SER A 53 19.88 1.50 15.73
N MET A 54 19.33 0.64 14.87
CA MET A 54 19.21 -0.78 15.15
C MET A 54 20.59 -1.43 15.21
N LYS A 55 20.85 -2.14 16.31
CA LYS A 55 22.18 -2.67 16.60
C LYS A 55 22.63 -3.71 15.57
N THR A 56 21.76 -4.67 15.26
CA THR A 56 21.96 -5.71 14.23
C THR A 56 20.61 -6.23 13.74
N LEU A 57 20.55 -6.71 12.51
CA LEU A 57 19.34 -7.35 11.99
C LEU A 57 19.07 -8.71 12.66
N ASN A 58 20.13 -9.38 13.17
CA ASN A 58 20.00 -10.56 14.01
C ASN A 58 19.27 -10.30 15.35
N SER A 59 19.19 -9.05 15.80
CA SER A 59 18.54 -8.67 17.07
C SER A 59 17.08 -8.19 16.91
N ALA A 60 16.61 -8.05 15.66
CA ALA A 60 15.24 -7.65 15.38
C ALA A 60 14.24 -8.75 15.78
N PRO A 61 12.96 -8.41 16.05
CA PRO A 61 11.91 -9.41 16.28
C PRO A 61 11.80 -10.42 15.14
N ASP A 62 11.42 -11.67 15.45
CA ASP A 62 11.38 -12.77 14.47
C ASP A 62 10.55 -12.44 13.22
N GLU A 63 9.41 -11.76 13.39
CA GLU A 63 8.55 -11.30 12.29
C GLU A 63 9.30 -10.37 11.31
N ILE A 64 10.09 -9.43 11.86
CA ILE A 64 10.89 -8.50 11.06
C ILE A 64 11.99 -9.26 10.33
N GLN A 65 12.66 -10.21 11.01
CA GLN A 65 13.66 -11.05 10.37
C GLN A 65 13.07 -11.89 9.23
N GLU A 66 11.88 -12.48 9.43
CA GLU A 66 11.21 -13.29 8.41
C GLU A 66 10.85 -12.45 7.17
N ASN A 67 10.28 -11.27 7.39
CA ASN A 67 9.93 -10.35 6.30
C ASN A 67 11.18 -9.88 5.54
N PHE A 68 12.26 -9.57 6.26
CA PHE A 68 13.51 -9.18 5.63
C PHE A 68 14.16 -10.33 4.85
N ARG A 69 14.01 -11.58 5.29
CA ARG A 69 14.44 -12.76 4.51
C ARG A 69 13.67 -12.87 3.18
N LYS A 70 12.35 -12.63 3.18
CA LYS A 70 11.54 -12.61 1.95
C LYS A 70 11.99 -11.52 0.99
N ILE A 71 12.27 -10.32 1.51
CA ILE A 71 12.79 -9.19 0.72
C ILE A 71 14.14 -9.56 0.09
N GLN A 72 15.10 -10.05 0.88
CA GLN A 72 16.42 -10.43 0.36
C GLN A 72 16.34 -11.49 -0.74
N THR A 73 15.47 -12.50 -0.58
CA THR A 73 15.25 -13.51 -1.62
C THR A 73 14.57 -12.95 -2.87
N GLY A 74 13.60 -12.04 -2.71
CA GLY A 74 12.88 -11.47 -3.85
C GLY A 74 13.68 -10.45 -4.66
N PHE A 75 14.59 -9.72 -4.00
CA PHE A 75 15.39 -8.65 -4.61
C PHE A 75 16.86 -9.02 -4.84
N GLU A 76 17.28 -10.25 -4.50
CA GLU A 76 18.66 -10.71 -4.67
C GLU A 76 19.68 -9.73 -4.04
N CYS A 77 19.38 -9.28 -2.83
CA CYS A 77 20.15 -8.29 -2.07
C CYS A 77 20.48 -8.83 -0.66
N CYS A 78 21.39 -8.17 0.05
CA CYS A 78 21.74 -8.59 1.41
C CYS A 78 21.89 -7.42 2.39
N GLY A 79 21.17 -7.53 3.52
CA GLY A 79 21.09 -6.50 4.54
C GLY A 79 20.42 -5.22 4.05
N TYR A 80 20.18 -4.27 4.94
CA TYR A 80 19.65 -2.97 4.58
C TYR A 80 20.75 -2.08 3.98
N PHE A 81 21.89 -1.98 4.67
CA PHE A 81 23.10 -1.29 4.19
C PHE A 81 24.14 -2.26 3.61
N GLY A 82 24.01 -3.55 3.89
CA GLY A 82 24.90 -4.59 3.39
C GLY A 82 24.93 -5.81 4.31
N TYR A 83 25.72 -6.81 3.94
CA TYR A 83 25.82 -8.06 4.72
C TYR A 83 26.27 -7.85 6.18
N GLN A 84 26.94 -6.74 6.48
CA GLN A 84 27.44 -6.39 7.81
C GLN A 84 26.31 -6.17 8.84
N ASP A 85 25.08 -5.94 8.37
CA ASP A 85 23.90 -5.84 9.25
C ASP A 85 23.62 -7.17 9.96
N TRP A 86 24.09 -8.27 9.39
CA TRP A 86 24.07 -9.62 9.95
C TRP A 86 25.39 -9.93 10.68
N VAL A 87 25.55 -9.41 11.90
CA VAL A 87 26.78 -9.52 12.70
C VAL A 87 27.10 -10.95 13.16
N ASP A 88 26.09 -11.74 13.50
CA ASP A 88 26.29 -13.08 14.06
C ASP A 88 26.25 -14.17 12.99
N GLU A 89 25.08 -14.33 12.36
CA GLU A 89 24.84 -15.35 11.36
C GLU A 89 24.13 -14.73 10.16
N ILE A 90 24.77 -14.87 9.00
CA ILE A 90 24.22 -14.44 7.71
C ILE A 90 23.18 -15.49 7.26
N PRO A 91 21.92 -15.10 7.03
CA PRO A 91 20.86 -16.05 6.68
C PRO A 91 21.00 -16.58 5.25
N GLU A 92 20.38 -17.73 4.98
CA GLU A 92 20.34 -18.33 3.63
C GLU A 92 19.78 -17.37 2.57
N SER A 93 18.83 -16.50 2.92
CA SER A 93 18.24 -15.52 2.00
C SER A 93 19.23 -14.49 1.45
N CYS A 94 20.37 -14.31 2.13
CA CYS A 94 21.45 -13.43 1.68
C CYS A 94 22.52 -14.19 0.87
N LYS A 95 22.52 -15.53 0.91
CA LYS A 95 23.52 -16.33 0.22
C LYS A 95 23.24 -16.35 -1.26
N CYS A 96 24.30 -16.13 -2.02
CA CYS A 96 24.21 -16.09 -3.47
C CYS A 96 24.47 -17.49 -4.08
N PRO A 97 23.73 -17.88 -5.13
CA PRO A 97 24.02 -19.11 -5.88
C PRO A 97 25.39 -19.04 -6.55
N SER A 98 26.17 -20.12 -6.43
CA SER A 98 27.56 -20.21 -6.92
C SER A 98 27.67 -20.48 -8.44
N LEU A 99 26.88 -19.78 -9.25
CA LEU A 99 26.90 -19.88 -10.71
C LEU A 99 27.87 -18.84 -11.29
N ASP A 100 28.58 -19.17 -12.38
CA ASP A 100 29.52 -18.22 -13.01
C ASP A 100 28.85 -16.92 -13.47
N LEU A 101 27.55 -16.95 -13.78
CA LEU A 101 26.73 -15.76 -14.08
C LEU A 101 26.52 -14.86 -12.84
N ALA A 102 26.58 -15.42 -11.64
CA ALA A 102 26.38 -14.71 -10.38
C ALA A 102 27.63 -13.95 -9.89
N LYS A 103 28.80 -14.13 -10.54
CA LYS A 103 30.04 -13.43 -10.16
C LYS A 103 29.93 -11.91 -10.19
N SER A 104 29.05 -11.34 -11.02
CA SER A 104 28.88 -9.88 -11.13
C SER A 104 28.05 -9.28 -9.98
N ILE A 105 27.11 -10.05 -9.43
CA ILE A 105 26.16 -9.61 -8.40
C ILE A 105 26.48 -10.13 -7.00
N CYS A 106 27.55 -10.93 -6.86
CA CYS A 106 27.92 -11.58 -5.61
C CYS A 106 29.35 -11.27 -5.19
N GLN A 107 29.57 -11.38 -3.88
CA GLN A 107 30.87 -11.15 -3.26
C GLN A 107 31.17 -12.22 -2.22
N THR A 108 32.43 -12.63 -2.14
CA THR A 108 32.90 -13.53 -1.08
C THR A 108 33.28 -12.71 0.15
N VAL A 109 32.67 -13.02 1.28
CA VAL A 109 32.91 -12.34 2.56
C VAL A 109 33.38 -13.34 3.61
N LYS A 110 34.19 -12.86 4.55
CA LYS A 110 34.62 -13.64 5.71
C LYS A 110 33.70 -13.31 6.87
N THR A 111 32.92 -14.29 7.31
CA THR A 111 32.02 -14.14 8.46
C THR A 111 32.40 -15.06 9.60
N LYS A 112 32.03 -14.66 10.82
CA LYS A 112 32.21 -15.49 12.01
C LYS A 112 31.09 -16.53 12.04
N LYS A 113 31.45 -17.80 12.11
CA LYS A 113 30.48 -18.88 12.35
C LYS A 113 30.71 -19.44 13.75
N LYS A 114 29.68 -19.32 14.60
CA LYS A 114 29.65 -19.97 15.91
C LYS A 114 29.47 -21.48 15.69
N THR A 115 30.46 -22.27 16.11
CA THR A 115 30.40 -23.73 16.04
C THR A 115 30.44 -24.31 17.45
N TYR A 116 29.54 -25.25 17.74
CA TYR A 116 29.38 -25.90 19.06
C TYR A 116 29.99 -27.31 19.07
N SER A 117 31.17 -27.49 18.47
CA SER A 117 31.87 -28.78 18.50
C SER A 117 32.99 -28.71 19.52
N TYR A 118 32.84 -29.41 20.66
CA TYR A 118 33.78 -29.44 21.80
C TYR A 118 34.07 -28.07 22.45
N GLY A 119 33.05 -27.20 22.57
CA GLY A 119 33.16 -25.87 23.18
C GLY A 119 32.76 -24.74 22.23
N PHE A 120 32.76 -23.50 22.73
CA PHE A 120 32.52 -22.30 21.91
C PHE A 120 33.78 -21.99 21.09
N GLN A 121 33.71 -22.15 19.77
CA GLN A 121 34.77 -21.74 18.86
C GLN A 121 34.24 -20.75 17.82
N GLU A 122 34.88 -19.58 17.73
CA GLU A 122 34.69 -18.64 16.63
C GLU A 122 35.61 -19.03 15.48
N LYS A 123 35.03 -19.49 14.36
CA LYS A 123 35.77 -19.77 13.13
C LYS A 123 35.35 -18.80 12.04
N TYR A 124 36.32 -18.23 11.34
CA TYR A 124 36.06 -17.48 10.12
C TYR A 124 35.79 -18.43 8.97
N VAL A 125 34.67 -18.22 8.27
CA VAL A 125 34.29 -18.98 7.08
C VAL A 125 34.05 -18.02 5.93
N GLU A 126 34.43 -18.44 4.73
CA GLU A 126 34.15 -17.71 3.51
C GLU A 126 32.76 -18.12 3.00
N VAL A 127 31.91 -17.13 2.76
CA VAL A 127 30.55 -17.31 2.22
C VAL A 127 30.34 -16.35 1.06
N GLN A 128 29.62 -16.79 0.03
CA GLN A 128 29.19 -15.91 -1.06
C GLN A 128 27.83 -15.30 -0.73
N VAL A 129 27.76 -13.98 -0.77
CA VAL A 129 26.55 -13.21 -0.50
C VAL A 129 26.25 -12.27 -1.64
N TYR A 130 25.00 -11.84 -1.74
CA TYR A 130 24.64 -10.76 -2.65
C TYR A 130 25.43 -9.49 -2.32
N LYS A 131 25.92 -8.82 -3.36
CA LYS A 131 26.73 -7.61 -3.25
C LYS A 131 25.88 -6.38 -2.94
N GLU A 132 24.70 -6.30 -3.56
CA GLU A 132 23.83 -5.14 -3.47
C GLU A 132 23.07 -5.09 -2.13
N PRO A 133 22.96 -3.92 -1.49
CA PRO A 133 22.15 -3.73 -0.29
C PRO A 133 20.66 -3.64 -0.64
N CYS A 134 19.78 -4.03 0.29
CA CYS A 134 18.34 -3.99 0.08
C CYS A 134 17.72 -2.60 0.27
N GLY A 135 18.36 -1.68 1.00
CA GLY A 135 17.81 -0.34 1.27
C GLY A 135 17.32 0.38 0.01
N PRO A 136 18.16 0.55 -1.03
CA PRO A 136 17.74 1.18 -2.28
C PRO A 136 16.58 0.46 -2.99
N ALA A 137 16.59 -0.88 -3.01
CA ALA A 137 15.52 -1.67 -3.61
C ALA A 137 14.19 -1.52 -2.85
N ILE A 138 14.24 -1.49 -1.52
CA ILE A 138 13.09 -1.26 -0.64
C ILE A 138 12.52 0.14 -0.90
N SER A 139 13.35 1.18 -0.90
CA SER A 139 12.91 2.56 -1.16
C SER A 139 12.27 2.70 -2.54
N GLN A 140 12.87 2.12 -3.57
CA GLN A 140 12.31 2.13 -4.93
C GLN A 140 10.99 1.37 -5.04
N TYR A 141 10.88 0.22 -4.36
CA TYR A 141 9.64 -0.55 -4.32
C TYR A 141 8.52 0.18 -3.60
N MET A 142 8.83 0.84 -2.47
CA MET A 142 7.86 1.67 -1.74
C MET A 142 7.37 2.84 -2.61
N ALA A 143 8.27 3.56 -3.27
CA ALA A 143 7.91 4.64 -4.19
C ALA A 143 7.03 4.12 -5.34
N SER A 144 7.40 2.99 -5.94
CA SER A 144 6.61 2.37 -7.01
C SER A 144 5.22 1.92 -6.54
N GLY A 145 5.13 1.35 -5.34
CA GLY A 145 3.87 0.96 -4.72
C GLY A 145 2.95 2.16 -4.44
N VAL A 146 3.50 3.26 -3.92
CA VAL A 146 2.77 4.51 -3.70
C VAL A 146 2.22 5.05 -5.03
N ASN A 147 3.04 5.08 -6.09
CA ASN A 147 2.60 5.54 -7.42
C ASN A 147 1.47 4.65 -7.98
N ALA A 148 1.58 3.33 -7.82
CA ALA A 148 0.56 2.39 -8.27
C ALA A 148 -0.77 2.62 -7.53
N VAL A 149 -0.74 2.69 -6.19
CA VAL A 149 -1.91 2.93 -5.35
C VAL A 149 -2.56 4.27 -5.69
N PHE A 150 -1.75 5.31 -5.90
CA PHE A 150 -2.22 6.62 -6.32
C PHE A 150 -2.94 6.57 -7.67
N GLY A 151 -2.38 5.85 -8.65
CA GLY A 151 -3.01 5.64 -9.95
C GLY A 151 -4.37 4.96 -9.86
N PHE A 152 -4.48 3.91 -9.05
CA PHE A 152 -5.77 3.24 -8.80
C PHE A 152 -6.77 4.17 -8.10
N ALA A 153 -6.36 4.81 -7.00
CA ALA A 153 -7.23 5.70 -6.23
C ALA A 153 -7.78 6.86 -7.08
N SER A 154 -6.94 7.45 -7.93
CA SER A 154 -7.35 8.50 -8.87
C SER A 154 -8.41 8.00 -9.86
N THR A 155 -8.23 6.80 -10.40
CA THR A 155 -9.22 6.19 -11.32
C THR A 155 -10.55 5.92 -10.62
N PHE A 156 -10.52 5.35 -9.41
CA PHE A 156 -11.72 5.12 -8.61
C PHE A 156 -12.46 6.42 -8.28
N LEU A 157 -11.73 7.51 -8.01
CA LEU A 157 -12.31 8.83 -7.76
C LEU A 157 -13.09 9.34 -8.98
N VAL A 158 -12.52 9.23 -10.18
CA VAL A 158 -13.20 9.62 -11.42
C VAL A 158 -14.48 8.80 -11.64
N VAL A 159 -14.41 7.48 -11.43
CA VAL A 159 -15.59 6.59 -11.55
C VAL A 159 -16.69 6.99 -10.56
N MET A 160 -16.33 7.33 -9.32
CA MET A 160 -17.31 7.81 -8.32
C MET A 160 -17.97 9.13 -8.74
N ILE A 161 -17.19 10.09 -9.27
CA ILE A 161 -17.74 11.37 -9.74
C ILE A 161 -18.70 11.15 -10.90
N VAL A 162 -18.32 10.36 -11.90
CA VAL A 162 -19.19 10.05 -13.05
C VAL A 162 -20.47 9.35 -12.57
N SER A 163 -20.36 8.41 -11.63
CA SER A 163 -21.51 7.69 -11.06
C SER A 163 -22.47 8.64 -10.32
N ALA A 164 -21.94 9.61 -9.58
CA ALA A 164 -22.73 10.63 -8.91
C ALA A 164 -23.45 11.55 -9.92
N LEU A 165 -22.74 12.00 -10.97
CA LEU A 165 -23.33 12.84 -12.03
C LEU A 165 -24.47 12.12 -12.76
N LEU A 166 -24.29 10.85 -13.11
CA LEU A 166 -25.35 10.04 -13.73
C LEU A 166 -26.54 9.84 -12.80
N SER A 167 -26.30 9.59 -11.51
CA SER A 167 -27.35 9.42 -10.51
C SER A 167 -28.17 10.70 -10.31
N ILE A 168 -27.51 11.85 -10.30
CA ILE A 168 -28.17 13.18 -10.24
C ILE A 168 -28.93 13.45 -11.54
N GLY A 169 -28.34 13.13 -12.70
CA GLY A 169 -29.00 13.26 -13.99
C GLY A 169 -30.31 12.48 -14.05
N LEU A 170 -30.30 11.21 -13.67
CA LEU A 170 -31.51 10.37 -13.59
C LEU A 170 -32.53 10.92 -12.59
N TYR A 171 -32.08 11.46 -11.46
CA TYR A 171 -32.96 12.14 -10.50
C TYR A 171 -33.71 13.31 -11.14
N LEU A 172 -32.99 14.18 -11.84
CA LEU A 172 -33.56 15.35 -12.50
C LEU A 172 -34.46 14.96 -13.68
N SER A 173 -34.10 13.92 -14.45
CA SER A 173 -34.91 13.43 -15.56
C SER A 173 -36.28 12.91 -15.11
N ILE A 174 -36.34 12.18 -13.99
CA ILE A 174 -37.62 11.70 -13.42
C ILE A 174 -38.44 12.89 -12.91
N GLY A 175 -37.81 13.85 -12.22
CA GLY A 175 -38.51 15.04 -11.75
C GLY A 175 -39.09 15.91 -12.89
N GLN A 176 -38.45 15.93 -14.06
CA GLN A 176 -39.00 16.61 -15.24
C GLN A 176 -40.15 15.85 -15.91
N GLN A 177 -40.14 14.51 -15.89
CA GLN A 177 -41.30 13.73 -16.32
C GLN A 177 -42.50 14.00 -15.42
N ASP A 178 -42.29 14.00 -14.09
CA ASP A 178 -43.34 14.35 -13.14
C ASP A 178 -43.86 15.77 -13.37
N ASN A 179 -43.00 16.76 -13.62
CA ASN A 179 -43.40 18.16 -13.89
C ASN A 179 -44.13 18.34 -15.23
N THR A 180 -43.82 17.54 -16.24
CA THR A 180 -44.54 17.56 -17.54
C THR A 180 -45.91 16.90 -17.41
N THR A 181 -46.07 15.95 -16.48
CA THR A 181 -47.38 15.41 -16.07
C THR A 181 -48.08 16.23 -14.98
N ALA A 182 -47.37 17.11 -14.26
CA ALA A 182 -47.89 17.98 -13.20
C ALA A 182 -48.59 19.26 -13.69
N VAL A 183 -49.11 19.25 -14.93
CA VAL A 183 -50.39 19.93 -15.20
C VAL A 183 -51.54 19.27 -14.42
N SER A 184 -51.28 18.17 -13.68
CA SER A 184 -52.17 17.64 -12.65
C SER A 184 -51.47 17.41 -11.31
N SER A 185 -51.74 18.29 -10.34
CA SER A 185 -51.77 18.07 -8.88
C SER A 185 -50.46 17.87 -8.08
N GLU A 186 -50.19 18.84 -7.21
CA GLU A 186 -49.18 18.90 -6.11
C GLU A 186 -49.28 17.79 -5.05
N ASP A 187 -48.14 17.33 -4.48
CA ASP A 187 -47.88 17.34 -3.02
C ASP A 187 -46.46 16.84 -2.61
N PRO A 188 -45.55 17.68 -2.07
CA PRO A 188 -44.20 17.30 -1.61
C PRO A 188 -44.15 16.43 -0.33
N ARG A 189 -45.28 16.31 0.38
CA ARG A 189 -45.40 15.57 1.66
C ARG A 189 -45.47 14.06 1.51
N LEU A 190 -45.70 13.55 0.29
CA LEU A 190 -45.87 12.12 0.04
C LEU A 190 -44.53 11.36 -0.02
N SER A 191 -43.45 12.03 -0.44
CA SER A 191 -42.13 11.42 -0.65
C SER A 191 -41.38 11.12 0.65
N LEU A 192 -41.71 11.80 1.75
CA LEU A 192 -41.08 11.58 3.06
C LEU A 192 -41.69 10.39 3.83
N LYS A 193 -42.95 10.04 3.54
CA LYS A 193 -43.68 8.96 4.21
C LYS A 193 -43.20 7.57 3.77
N PHE A 194 -42.68 7.45 2.55
CA PHE A 194 -42.19 6.19 2.01
C PHE A 194 -40.82 5.74 2.58
N CYS A 195 -39.98 6.66 3.09
CA CYS A 195 -38.69 6.25 3.68
C CYS A 195 -38.82 5.70 5.11
N ASN A 196 -39.91 6.02 5.82
CA ASN A 196 -40.01 5.73 7.26
C ASN A 196 -40.71 4.39 7.57
N ASN A 197 -41.37 3.77 6.59
CA ASN A 197 -42.22 2.59 6.82
C ASN A 197 -41.59 1.24 6.44
N ASP A 198 -40.43 1.21 5.77
CA ASP A 198 -39.83 -0.05 5.29
C ASP A 198 -38.61 -0.53 6.11
N ILE A 199 -38.25 0.16 7.21
CA ILE A 199 -37.15 -0.27 8.11
C ILE A 199 -37.67 -1.06 9.32
N ILE A 200 -38.98 -1.09 9.56
CA ILE A 200 -39.59 -1.82 10.68
C ILE A 200 -40.63 -2.80 10.14
N THR A 201 -40.19 -3.86 9.46
CA THR A 201 -40.85 -5.19 9.44
C THR A 201 -40.03 -6.16 8.60
N ALA A 202 -39.00 -6.73 9.21
CA ALA A 202 -38.54 -8.10 8.99
C ALA A 202 -37.71 -8.53 10.21
#